data_AF-A0A947HQG8-F1
#
_entry.id   AF-A0A947HQG8-F1
#
_cell.length_a   1.000
_cell.length_b   1.000
_cell.length_c   1.000
_cell.angle_alpha   90.00
_cell.angle_beta   90.00
_cell.angle_gamma   90.00
#
_symmetry.space_group_name_H-M   'P 1'
#
loop_
_entity.id
_entity.type
_entity.pdbx_description
1 polymer ?
#
loop_
_entity_poly.entity_id
_entity_poly.type
_entity_poly.pdbx_seq_one_letter_code
_entity_poly.pdbx_strand_id
1 'polypeptide(L)'
;MVPVLIVVGALALGCETGTSTPSDVVSAEDAPDSPDVRGDDVGPDAEHLEPTPWIYPPEDTPIEPSLDAGTRAAALAAALDAVLALSPDAVQGLQDLLYPRPAPGQGDPTGCPFVLTYDYGPTKAYYWQGECTASDGTRFSGQGYSSWTVGLEADGLTSDGFEVNLAGRIEAADGTFLEGAGTVAAYAGRNADARAFGRSMNGTFSAGGPRAPADAWLSGKRRPTLRVDGWVYVPTGGHNLLISGGISGLDGFPGGATAVSFDGLTLRDAFGGATCFSEPGGDASVRGPDGNWFDIAFDGPTDAAPVTDAESCDTCGASWFRGSPVDPTCLDTAPFLVWTGDSPW
;
A
#
# COMPACT_ATOMS: atom_id res chain seq x y z
N MET A 1 20.32 13.50 19.21
CA MET A 1 18.88 13.26 19.15
C MET A 1 18.53 13.08 17.69
N VAL A 2 18.34 11.83 17.26
CA VAL A 2 17.91 11.49 15.90
C VAL A 2 16.37 11.48 15.93
N PRO A 3 15.67 12.14 15.00
CA PRO A 3 14.22 12.05 14.96
C PRO A 3 13.85 10.63 14.52
N VAL A 4 13.21 9.88 15.42
CA VAL A 4 12.59 8.60 15.11
C VAL A 4 11.27 8.95 14.42
N LEU A 5 11.24 8.83 13.10
CA LEU A 5 10.01 8.84 12.34
C LEU A 5 9.29 7.51 12.63
N ILE A 6 8.45 7.52 13.66
CA ILE A 6 7.45 6.47 13.84
C ILE A 6 6.48 6.64 12.68
N VAL A 7 6.65 5.84 11.62
CA VAL A 7 5.58 5.63 10.63
C VAL A 7 4.58 4.68 11.29
N VAL A 8 3.87 5.17 12.30
CA VAL A 8 2.47 4.78 12.50
C VAL A 8 1.79 5.44 11.31
N GLY A 9 1.70 4.71 10.20
CA GLY A 9 0.91 5.13 9.05
C GLY A 9 -0.47 5.50 9.57
N ALA A 10 -0.85 6.75 9.32
CA ALA A 10 -2.02 7.42 9.86
C ALA A 10 -3.25 6.50 9.91
N LEU A 11 -3.61 6.07 11.12
CA LEU A 11 -4.99 5.81 11.51
C LEU A 11 -5.58 7.19 11.89
N ALA A 12 -6.03 7.94 10.88
CA ALA A 12 -6.77 9.17 11.11
C ALA A 12 -8.22 8.93 10.68
N LEU A 13 -9.01 8.33 11.57
CA LEU A 13 -10.47 8.36 11.47
C LEU A 13 -10.93 9.72 12.00
N GLY A 14 -11.36 10.59 11.09
CA GLY A 14 -11.99 11.86 11.42
C GLY A 14 -13.33 11.64 12.12
N CYS A 15 -13.40 12.06 13.38
CA CYS A 15 -14.64 12.36 14.11
C CYS A 15 -14.35 13.54 15.05
N GLU A 16 -14.29 14.76 14.49
CA GLU A 16 -14.30 15.98 15.30
C GLU A 16 -15.75 16.41 15.57
N THR A 17 -16.25 16.16 16.77
CA THR A 17 -17.33 16.96 17.36
C THR A 17 -16.69 18.09 18.17
N GLY A 18 -16.92 19.33 17.73
CA GLY A 18 -16.21 20.50 18.22
C GLY A 18 -16.46 20.90 19.68
N THR A 19 -15.63 21.83 20.14
CA THR A 19 -16.03 23.04 20.89
C THR A 19 -14.79 23.93 21.04
N SER A 20 -14.72 24.96 20.21
CA SER A 20 -13.72 26.03 20.32
C SER A 20 -14.10 27.00 21.44
N THR A 21 -13.18 27.25 22.38
CA THR A 21 -13.21 28.43 23.26
C THR A 21 -12.16 29.44 22.76
N PRO A 22 -12.50 30.73 22.63
CA PRO A 22 -11.58 31.74 22.11
C PRO A 22 -10.65 32.23 23.22
N SER A 23 -9.39 32.48 22.87
CA SER A 23 -8.47 33.26 23.70
C SER A 23 -8.14 34.59 23.01
N ASP A 24 -8.22 35.62 23.84
CA ASP A 24 -8.20 37.04 23.57
C ASP A 24 -6.86 37.60 23.04
N VAL A 25 -7.02 38.60 22.16
CA VAL A 25 -6.34 39.91 22.13
C VAL A 25 -4.81 39.96 22.07
N VAL A 26 -4.30 40.36 20.90
CA VAL A 26 -3.30 41.44 20.79
C VAL A 26 -3.61 42.30 19.57
N SER A 27 -3.92 43.57 19.78
CA SER A 27 -3.98 44.62 18.76
C SER A 27 -2.56 45.09 18.40
N ALA A 28 -2.30 45.29 17.10
CA ALA A 28 -1.33 46.29 16.63
C ALA A 28 -1.73 46.80 15.24
N GLU A 29 -1.50 48.10 15.06
CA GLU A 29 -2.06 49.03 14.09
C GLU A 29 -1.54 48.92 12.64
N ASP A 30 -2.29 49.58 11.76
CA ASP A 30 -1.94 50.19 10.47
C ASP A 30 -1.69 49.31 9.23
N ALA A 31 -2.73 49.23 8.38
CA ALA A 31 -2.59 49.03 6.94
C ALA A 31 -3.50 50.02 6.17
N PRO A 32 -2.99 50.71 5.13
CA PRO A 32 -3.73 51.75 4.43
C PRO A 32 -4.65 51.23 3.32
N ASP A 33 -5.60 52.11 3.00
CA ASP A 33 -6.70 52.07 2.02
C ASP A 33 -6.64 51.11 0.82
N SER A 34 -7.81 50.48 0.62
CA SER A 34 -8.26 49.83 -0.61
C SER A 34 -8.40 50.80 -1.79
N PRO A 35 -8.33 50.27 -3.01
CA PRO A 35 -9.27 50.67 -4.04
C PRO A 35 -10.14 49.49 -4.51
N ASP A 36 -11.44 49.71 -4.30
CA ASP A 36 -12.59 49.33 -5.12
C ASP A 36 -12.26 48.76 -6.51
N VAL A 37 -12.51 47.45 -6.71
CA VAL A 37 -12.65 46.85 -8.05
C VAL A 37 -14.04 46.22 -8.14
N ARG A 38 -14.86 46.87 -8.97
CA ARG A 38 -16.16 46.41 -9.42
C ARG A 38 -16.04 45.16 -10.30
N GLY A 39 -16.94 44.23 -10.01
CA GLY A 39 -17.61 43.23 -10.85
C GLY A 39 -17.02 42.84 -12.20
N ASP A 40 -16.83 41.53 -12.36
CA ASP A 40 -17.31 40.79 -13.52
C ASP A 40 -17.82 39.42 -13.06
N ASP A 41 -19.04 39.08 -13.49
CA ASP A 41 -19.65 37.76 -13.45
C ASP A 41 -18.76 36.80 -14.25
N VAL A 42 -18.02 35.94 -13.56
CA VAL A 42 -17.42 34.74 -14.15
C VAL A 42 -18.34 33.59 -13.76
N GLY A 43 -19.03 33.03 -14.74
CA GLY A 43 -19.80 31.79 -14.56
C GLY A 43 -18.88 30.67 -14.06
N PRO A 44 -19.42 29.54 -13.57
CA PRO A 44 -18.59 28.42 -13.16
C PRO A 44 -17.87 27.88 -14.39
N ASP A 45 -16.66 28.39 -14.63
CA ASP A 45 -15.68 27.77 -15.48
C ASP A 45 -15.50 26.34 -14.98
N ALA A 46 -15.58 25.40 -15.90
CA ALA A 46 -15.23 24.02 -15.67
C ALA A 46 -13.79 24.00 -15.15
N GLU A 47 -13.62 24.04 -13.83
CA GLU A 47 -12.34 23.91 -13.18
C GLU A 47 -11.71 22.64 -13.72
N HIS A 48 -10.56 22.85 -14.36
CA HIS A 48 -9.61 21.83 -14.75
C HIS A 48 -9.62 20.71 -13.71
N LEU A 49 -10.14 19.54 -14.09
CA LEU A 49 -9.60 18.29 -13.60
C LEU A 49 -8.12 18.36 -13.96
N GLU A 50 -7.28 18.72 -12.99
CA GLU A 50 -5.85 18.81 -13.23
C GLU A 50 -5.41 17.44 -13.70
N PRO A 51 -4.86 17.34 -14.91
CA PRO A 51 -4.43 16.07 -15.40
C PRO A 51 -3.31 15.56 -14.50
N THR A 52 -3.38 14.28 -14.16
CA THR A 52 -2.36 13.57 -13.39
C THR A 52 -0.95 13.83 -13.99
N PRO A 53 0.14 13.70 -13.20
CA PRO A 53 1.50 14.13 -13.56
C PRO A 53 2.15 13.43 -14.78
N TRP A 54 1.38 12.71 -15.59
CA TRP A 54 1.83 11.87 -16.70
C TRP A 54 1.50 12.40 -18.09
N ILE A 55 1.03 13.66 -18.24
CA ILE A 55 0.74 14.23 -19.57
C ILE A 55 2.01 14.54 -20.36
N TYR A 56 2.13 13.88 -21.50
CA TYR A 56 3.16 14.10 -22.50
C TYR A 56 2.85 15.36 -23.34
N PRO A 57 3.89 16.06 -23.85
CA PRO A 57 3.68 17.08 -24.87
C PRO A 57 2.97 16.48 -26.09
N PRO A 58 2.13 17.25 -26.80
CA PRO A 58 1.45 16.78 -28.00
C PRO A 58 2.50 16.39 -29.05
N GLU A 59 2.47 15.13 -29.46
CA GLU A 59 3.27 14.65 -30.59
C GLU A 59 2.44 14.72 -31.87
N ASP A 60 3.07 15.11 -32.97
CA ASP A 60 2.40 15.30 -34.28
C ASP A 60 1.90 13.98 -34.92
N THR A 61 2.26 12.82 -34.33
CA THR A 61 1.82 11.51 -34.83
C THR A 61 0.86 10.88 -33.82
N PRO A 62 -0.41 10.66 -34.18
CA PRO A 62 -1.32 9.87 -33.36
C PRO A 62 -0.72 8.50 -33.09
N ILE A 63 -0.61 8.14 -31.82
CA ILE A 63 -0.23 6.79 -31.40
C ILE A 63 -1.52 6.02 -31.14
N GLU A 64 -1.68 4.90 -31.82
CA GLU A 64 -2.81 4.00 -31.59
C GLU A 64 -2.67 3.32 -30.21
N PRO A 65 -3.76 3.22 -29.43
CA PRO A 65 -3.80 2.44 -28.19
C PRO A 65 -3.29 1.02 -28.38
N SER A 66 -2.27 0.64 -27.58
CA SER A 66 -1.67 -0.70 -27.62
C SER A 66 -2.51 -1.80 -26.95
N LEU A 67 -3.49 -1.42 -26.12
CA LEU A 67 -4.38 -2.31 -25.38
C LEU A 67 -5.83 -1.95 -25.65
N ASP A 68 -6.68 -2.96 -25.86
CA ASP A 68 -8.14 -2.80 -25.84
C ASP A 68 -8.71 -2.84 -24.40
N ALA A 69 -9.99 -2.50 -24.24
CA ALA A 69 -10.67 -2.46 -22.94
C ALA A 69 -10.65 -3.80 -22.20
N GLY A 70 -10.92 -4.90 -22.89
CA GLY A 70 -10.94 -6.24 -22.28
C GLY A 70 -9.55 -6.65 -21.77
N THR A 71 -8.50 -6.28 -22.50
CA THR A 71 -7.12 -6.55 -22.12
C THR A 71 -6.70 -5.73 -20.89
N ARG A 72 -7.09 -4.45 -20.82
CA ARG A 72 -6.86 -3.63 -19.62
C ARG A 72 -7.56 -4.22 -18.39
N ALA A 73 -8.82 -4.60 -18.52
CA ALA A 73 -9.59 -5.24 -17.46
C ALA A 73 -8.92 -6.53 -16.96
N ALA A 74 -8.50 -7.40 -17.89
CA ALA A 74 -7.79 -8.62 -17.56
C ALA A 74 -6.43 -8.36 -16.88
N ALA A 75 -5.70 -7.31 -17.29
CA ALA A 75 -4.45 -6.93 -16.64
C ALA A 75 -4.66 -6.40 -15.22
N LEU A 76 -5.71 -5.61 -14.97
CA LEU A 76 -6.10 -5.18 -13.62
C LEU A 76 -6.47 -6.37 -12.74
N ALA A 77 -7.31 -7.28 -13.23
CA ALA A 77 -7.69 -8.47 -12.49
C ALA A 77 -6.48 -9.34 -12.12
N ALA A 78 -5.58 -9.58 -13.09
CA ALA A 78 -4.34 -10.33 -12.84
C ALA A 78 -3.41 -9.62 -11.83
N ALA A 79 -3.37 -8.29 -11.84
CA ALA A 79 -2.63 -7.52 -10.85
C ALA A 79 -3.26 -7.63 -9.46
N LEU A 80 -4.59 -7.56 -9.33
CA LEU A 80 -5.30 -7.75 -8.06
C LEU A 80 -5.06 -9.15 -7.49
N ASP A 81 -5.21 -10.20 -8.30
CA ASP A 81 -4.88 -11.58 -7.91
C ASP A 81 -3.44 -11.68 -7.38
N ALA A 82 -2.50 -11.10 -8.12
CA ALA A 82 -1.10 -11.14 -7.74
C ALA A 82 -0.82 -10.35 -6.45
N VAL A 83 -1.42 -9.16 -6.30
CA VAL A 83 -1.31 -8.34 -5.08
C VAL A 83 -1.87 -9.11 -3.90
N LEU A 84 -3.05 -9.73 -4.04
CA LEU A 84 -3.69 -10.53 -2.99
C LEU A 84 -2.87 -11.75 -2.58
N ALA A 85 -2.19 -12.39 -3.53
CA ALA A 85 -1.32 -13.54 -3.27
C ALA A 85 0.04 -13.18 -2.64
N LEU A 86 0.44 -11.90 -2.57
CA LEU A 86 1.73 -11.51 -1.98
C LEU A 86 1.67 -11.50 -0.45
N SER A 87 2.56 -12.24 0.20
CA SER A 87 2.69 -12.23 1.66
C SER A 87 4.04 -11.66 2.11
N PRO A 88 4.06 -10.63 2.99
CA PRO A 88 5.28 -10.18 3.65
C PRO A 88 5.81 -11.20 4.68
N ASP A 89 5.00 -12.19 5.09
CA ASP A 89 5.39 -13.22 6.07
C ASP A 89 6.58 -14.04 5.60
N ALA A 90 6.77 -14.20 4.28
CA ALA A 90 7.92 -14.88 3.71
C ALA A 90 9.25 -14.18 4.10
N VAL A 91 9.27 -12.85 4.15
CA VAL A 91 10.44 -12.09 4.65
C VAL A 91 10.61 -12.30 6.13
N GLN A 92 9.53 -12.12 6.90
CA GLN A 92 9.58 -12.22 8.35
C GLN A 92 10.04 -13.61 8.80
N GLY A 93 9.47 -14.66 8.22
CA GLY A 93 9.84 -16.04 8.50
C GLY A 93 11.29 -16.35 8.13
N LEU A 94 11.77 -15.86 6.99
CA LEU A 94 13.16 -16.04 6.59
C LEU A 94 14.12 -15.23 7.47
N GLN A 95 13.73 -14.02 7.85
CA GLN A 95 14.50 -13.21 8.79
C GLN A 95 14.60 -13.88 10.16
N ASP A 96 13.50 -14.36 10.74
CA ASP A 96 13.51 -15.07 12.02
C ASP A 96 14.36 -16.36 11.94
N LEU A 97 14.40 -17.00 10.78
CA LEU A 97 15.21 -18.19 10.53
C LEU A 97 16.71 -17.88 10.42
N LEU A 98 17.08 -16.78 9.76
CA LEU A 98 18.49 -16.39 9.54
C LEU A 98 19.06 -15.58 10.70
N TYR A 99 18.20 -14.89 11.41
CA TYR A 99 18.53 -14.02 12.53
C TYR A 99 17.56 -14.30 13.68
N PRO A 100 17.70 -15.48 14.31
CA PRO A 100 16.87 -15.82 15.46
C PRO A 100 17.18 -14.82 16.57
N ARG A 101 16.14 -14.10 16.99
CA ARG A 101 16.26 -13.09 18.04
C ARG A 101 16.87 -13.70 19.28
N PRO A 102 18.00 -13.17 19.78
CA PRO A 102 18.56 -13.66 21.02
C PRO A 102 17.59 -13.38 22.16
N ALA A 103 17.35 -14.38 23.02
CA ALA A 103 16.72 -14.12 24.31
C ALA A 103 17.60 -13.12 25.09
N PRO A 104 17.02 -12.30 26.01
CA PRO A 104 17.82 -11.41 26.83
C PRO A 104 18.98 -12.15 27.50
N GLY A 105 20.22 -11.71 27.24
CA GLY A 105 21.44 -12.35 27.76
C GLY A 105 21.94 -13.58 26.98
N GLN A 106 21.33 -13.93 25.84
CA GLN A 106 21.71 -15.06 24.98
C GLN A 106 22.07 -14.61 23.55
N GLY A 107 22.99 -13.65 23.43
CA GLY A 107 23.59 -13.28 22.15
C GLY A 107 24.59 -14.32 21.66
N ASP A 108 24.91 -14.29 20.37
CA ASP A 108 26.06 -15.03 19.83
C ASP A 108 27.33 -14.66 20.61
N PRO A 109 28.21 -15.63 20.97
CA PRO A 109 29.39 -15.37 21.78
C PRO A 109 30.38 -14.39 21.13
N THR A 110 30.32 -14.18 19.81
CA THR A 110 31.11 -13.18 19.08
C THR A 110 30.54 -11.77 19.21
N GLY A 111 29.30 -11.62 19.66
CA GLY A 111 28.57 -10.35 19.67
C GLY A 111 28.08 -9.92 18.28
N CYS A 112 27.99 -10.84 17.32
CA CYS A 112 27.51 -10.59 15.96
C CYS A 112 26.07 -11.13 15.74
N PRO A 113 25.16 -10.33 15.15
CA PRO A 113 25.30 -8.88 14.99
C PRO A 113 25.26 -8.18 16.34
N PHE A 114 25.85 -6.97 16.41
CA PHE A 114 25.58 -6.09 17.53
C PHE A 114 24.15 -5.57 17.38
N VAL A 115 23.34 -5.79 18.41
CA VAL A 115 21.91 -5.48 18.38
C VAL A 115 21.57 -4.41 19.40
N LEU A 116 20.93 -3.34 18.94
CA LEU A 116 20.22 -2.40 19.80
C LEU A 116 18.77 -2.86 19.94
N THR A 117 18.38 -3.14 21.17
CA THR A 117 17.01 -3.56 21.49
C THR A 117 16.27 -2.43 22.17
N TYR A 118 15.06 -2.14 21.70
CA TYR A 118 14.13 -1.23 22.34
C TYR A 118 12.85 -1.99 22.73
N ASP A 119 12.41 -1.77 23.97
CA ASP A 119 11.16 -2.30 24.50
C ASP A 119 10.21 -1.12 24.74
N TYR A 120 9.13 -1.08 23.95
CA TYR A 120 8.08 -0.06 24.01
C TYR A 120 6.79 -0.62 24.62
N GLY A 121 6.86 -1.70 25.39
CA GLY A 121 5.71 -2.39 25.96
C GLY A 121 5.18 -3.46 25.00
N PRO A 122 4.02 -3.26 24.33
CA PRO A 122 3.50 -4.23 23.37
C PRO A 122 4.39 -4.37 22.12
N THR A 123 5.25 -3.39 21.84
CA THR A 123 6.16 -3.41 20.69
C THR A 123 7.61 -3.60 21.12
N LYS A 124 8.32 -4.52 20.47
CA LYS A 124 9.77 -4.71 20.63
C LYS A 124 10.47 -4.49 19.31
N ALA A 125 11.56 -3.74 19.31
CA ALA A 125 12.33 -3.41 18.12
C ALA A 125 13.81 -3.81 18.28
N TYR A 126 14.39 -4.29 17.18
CA TYR A 126 15.74 -4.83 17.10
C TYR A 126 16.43 -4.17 15.92
N TYR A 127 17.55 -3.51 16.17
CA TYR A 127 18.34 -2.84 15.15
C TYR A 127 19.73 -3.43 15.13
N TRP A 128 20.25 -3.68 13.94
CA TRP A 128 21.66 -4.01 13.74
C TRP A 128 22.24 -3.13 12.65
N GLN A 129 23.55 -2.88 12.75
CA GLN A 129 24.30 -2.09 11.77
C GLN A 129 25.73 -2.61 11.68
N GLY A 130 26.27 -2.59 10.47
CA GLY A 130 27.65 -2.93 10.17
C GLY A 130 27.80 -4.30 9.54
N GLU A 131 29.05 -4.77 9.50
CA GLU A 131 29.42 -6.07 8.95
C GLU A 131 30.01 -6.95 10.03
N CYS A 132 29.55 -8.20 10.11
CA CYS A 132 30.14 -9.18 11.01
C CYS A 132 29.80 -10.61 10.59
N THR A 133 30.43 -11.60 11.24
CA THR A 133 30.12 -13.01 11.07
C THR A 133 29.94 -13.65 12.44
N ALA A 134 28.79 -14.29 12.66
CA ALA A 134 28.44 -15.01 13.88
C ALA A 134 29.20 -16.33 13.99
N SER A 135 29.16 -16.96 15.17
CA SER A 135 29.88 -18.21 15.45
C SER A 135 29.38 -19.40 14.62
N ASP A 136 28.13 -19.35 14.17
CA ASP A 136 27.51 -20.34 13.27
C ASP A 136 27.86 -20.11 11.79
N GLY A 137 28.61 -19.05 11.48
CA GLY A 137 29.02 -18.67 10.13
C GLY A 137 28.04 -17.75 9.41
N THR A 138 26.94 -17.33 10.04
CA THR A 138 25.99 -16.36 9.47
C THR A 138 26.64 -14.99 9.35
N ARG A 139 26.58 -14.40 8.16
CA ARG A 139 27.13 -13.09 7.81
C ARG A 139 26.03 -12.06 7.77
N PHE A 140 26.33 -10.90 8.35
CA PHE A 140 25.48 -9.72 8.33
C PHE A 140 26.26 -8.62 7.61
N SER A 141 25.60 -7.90 6.71
CA SER A 141 26.20 -6.73 6.04
C SER A 141 25.16 -5.64 5.78
N GLY A 142 25.48 -4.40 6.14
CA GLY A 142 24.58 -3.26 5.98
C GLY A 142 23.87 -2.92 7.28
N GLN A 143 22.56 -2.71 7.22
CA GLN A 143 21.73 -2.45 8.40
C GLN A 143 20.37 -3.13 8.27
N GLY A 144 19.78 -3.44 9.42
CA GLY A 144 18.43 -3.97 9.47
C GLY A 144 17.72 -3.61 10.74
N TYR A 145 16.42 -3.56 10.62
CA TYR A 145 15.46 -3.29 11.66
C TYR A 145 14.37 -4.36 11.59
N SER A 146 13.96 -4.84 12.74
CA SER A 146 12.71 -5.56 12.84
C SER A 146 11.98 -5.23 14.12
N SER A 147 10.68 -5.11 14.01
CA SER A 147 9.80 -4.99 15.16
C SER A 147 8.65 -5.96 15.09
N TRP A 148 8.11 -6.24 16.27
CA TRP A 148 6.90 -7.02 16.45
C TRP A 148 6.09 -6.35 17.53
N THR A 149 4.79 -6.36 17.29
CA THR A 149 3.79 -5.77 18.14
C THR A 149 2.82 -6.87 18.53
N VAL A 150 2.53 -6.98 19.82
CA VAL A 150 1.55 -7.92 20.36
C VAL A 150 0.64 -7.18 21.32
N GLY A 151 -0.66 -7.16 21.01
CA GLY A 151 -1.69 -6.56 21.83
C GLY A 151 -1.55 -5.05 21.99
N LEU A 152 -1.17 -4.34 20.92
CA LEU A 152 -1.19 -2.87 20.92
C LEU A 152 -2.63 -2.38 20.88
N GLU A 153 -3.03 -1.65 21.91
CA GLU A 153 -4.32 -0.96 21.96
C GLU A 153 -4.16 0.44 21.37
N ALA A 154 -4.75 0.69 20.19
CA ALA A 154 -4.78 2.00 19.54
C ALA A 154 -6.14 2.21 18.87
N ASP A 155 -6.76 3.37 19.06
CA ASP A 155 -8.04 3.73 18.45
C ASP A 155 -9.16 2.69 18.65
N GLY A 156 -9.14 2.01 19.80
CA GLY A 156 -10.09 0.96 20.15
C GLY A 156 -9.90 -0.36 19.42
N LEU A 157 -8.78 -0.54 18.69
CA LEU A 157 -8.35 -1.79 18.07
C LEU A 157 -7.19 -2.41 18.86
N THR A 158 -7.32 -3.69 19.20
CA THR A 158 -6.20 -4.51 19.67
C THR A 158 -5.47 -5.08 18.45
N SER A 159 -4.21 -4.72 18.26
CA SER A 159 -3.45 -5.07 17.06
C SER A 159 -2.17 -5.85 17.35
N ASP A 160 -1.91 -6.83 16.49
CA ASP A 160 -0.69 -7.62 16.41
C ASP A 160 -0.03 -7.34 15.04
N GLY A 161 1.29 -7.43 14.94
CA GLY A 161 1.96 -7.20 13.65
C GLY A 161 3.48 -7.26 13.71
N PHE A 162 4.10 -7.05 12.56
CA PHE A 162 5.55 -6.94 12.42
C PHE A 162 5.93 -5.90 11.37
N GLU A 163 7.17 -5.44 11.48
CA GLU A 163 7.85 -4.66 10.46
C GLU A 163 9.26 -5.19 10.30
N VAL A 164 9.71 -5.29 9.06
CA VAL A 164 11.09 -5.58 8.68
C VAL A 164 11.55 -4.46 7.76
N ASN A 165 12.60 -3.76 8.13
CA ASN A 165 13.31 -2.85 7.24
C ASN A 165 14.74 -3.37 7.05
N LEU A 166 15.15 -3.49 5.79
CA LEU A 166 16.51 -3.90 5.43
C LEU A 166 17.11 -2.86 4.50
N ALA A 167 18.36 -2.52 4.77
CA ALA A 167 19.27 -1.93 3.80
C ALA A 167 20.59 -2.71 3.93
N GLY A 168 20.53 -3.98 3.53
CA GLY A 168 21.56 -4.96 3.83
C GLY A 168 21.17 -6.39 3.50
N ARG A 169 21.99 -7.32 3.97
CA ARG A 169 21.92 -8.76 3.67
C ARG A 169 22.25 -9.58 4.92
N ILE A 170 21.51 -10.66 5.09
CA ILE A 170 21.77 -11.72 6.07
C ILE A 170 22.02 -13.00 5.26
N GLU A 171 23.16 -13.65 5.45
CA GLU A 171 23.54 -14.86 4.70
C GLU A 171 24.07 -15.92 5.66
N ALA A 172 23.37 -17.04 5.76
CA ALA A 172 23.80 -18.17 6.57
C ALA A 172 24.95 -18.97 5.92
N ALA A 173 25.63 -19.78 6.71
CA ALA A 173 26.75 -20.61 6.25
C ALA A 173 26.39 -21.61 5.13
N ASP A 174 25.10 -21.98 5.01
CA ASP A 174 24.60 -22.86 3.95
C ASP A 174 24.29 -22.14 2.63
N GLY A 175 24.57 -20.83 2.56
CA GLY A 175 24.29 -19.97 1.41
C GLY A 175 22.84 -19.50 1.31
N THR A 176 21.99 -19.83 2.30
CA THR A 176 20.66 -19.21 2.39
C THR A 176 20.81 -17.73 2.72
N PHE A 177 20.14 -16.86 1.98
CA PHE A 177 20.20 -15.42 2.21
C PHE A 177 18.84 -14.73 2.11
N LEU A 178 18.76 -13.58 2.79
CA LEU A 178 17.76 -12.55 2.64
C LEU A 178 18.50 -11.22 2.44
N GLU A 179 18.16 -10.49 1.39
CA GLU A 179 18.70 -9.18 1.08
C GLU A 179 17.58 -8.20 0.77
N GLY A 180 17.71 -6.96 1.22
CA GLY A 180 16.72 -5.94 0.94
C GLY A 180 17.23 -4.51 1.04
N ALA A 181 16.49 -3.63 0.37
CA ALA A 181 16.57 -2.19 0.44
C ALA A 181 15.14 -1.64 0.46
N GLY A 182 14.53 -1.58 1.65
CA GLY A 182 13.12 -1.26 1.80
C GLY A 182 12.52 -1.71 3.13
N THR A 183 11.18 -1.63 3.21
CA THR A 183 10.38 -2.05 4.35
C THR A 183 9.27 -3.01 3.90
N VAL A 184 9.05 -4.07 4.66
CA VAL A 184 7.80 -4.82 4.64
C VAL A 184 7.16 -4.81 6.03
N ALA A 185 5.85 -4.75 6.07
CA ALA A 185 5.10 -4.80 7.31
C ALA A 185 3.78 -5.54 7.10
N ALA A 186 3.27 -6.15 8.17
CA ALA A 186 1.90 -6.59 8.25
C ALA A 186 1.34 -6.38 9.64
N TYR A 187 0.03 -6.16 9.71
CA TYR A 187 -0.71 -6.11 10.96
C TYR A 187 -2.08 -6.76 10.82
N ALA A 188 -2.60 -7.21 11.96
CA ALA A 188 -3.98 -7.62 12.13
C ALA A 188 -4.52 -7.00 13.43
N GLY A 189 -5.65 -6.31 13.32
CA GLY A 189 -6.33 -5.62 14.41
C GLY A 189 -7.75 -6.15 14.58
N ARG A 190 -8.28 -6.08 15.80
CA ARG A 190 -9.66 -6.48 16.09
C ARG A 190 -10.29 -5.65 17.20
N ASN A 191 -11.58 -5.42 17.08
CA ASN A 191 -12.44 -4.92 18.16
C ASN A 191 -13.85 -5.53 18.05
N ALA A 192 -14.83 -4.95 18.74
CA ALA A 192 -16.21 -5.45 18.71
C ALA A 192 -16.91 -5.24 17.36
N ASP A 193 -16.47 -4.25 16.59
CA ASP A 193 -17.16 -3.76 15.39
C ASP A 193 -16.44 -4.14 14.09
N ALA A 194 -15.13 -4.41 14.15
CA ALA A 194 -14.29 -4.64 12.99
C ALA A 194 -13.13 -5.59 13.25
N ARG A 195 -12.72 -6.28 12.19
CA ARG A 195 -11.38 -6.82 12.02
C ARG A 195 -10.69 -5.99 10.95
N ALA A 196 -9.46 -5.56 11.22
CA ALA A 196 -8.64 -4.82 10.30
C ALA A 196 -7.38 -5.62 9.99
N PHE A 197 -6.90 -5.54 8.77
CA PHE A 197 -5.64 -6.13 8.38
C PHE A 197 -4.95 -5.20 7.40
N GLY A 198 -3.63 -5.21 7.40
CA GLY A 198 -2.89 -4.44 6.43
C GLY A 198 -1.52 -5.03 6.18
N ARG A 199 -1.04 -4.80 4.97
CA ARG A 199 0.32 -5.12 4.56
C ARG A 199 0.90 -3.96 3.75
N SER A 200 2.18 -3.74 3.96
CA SER A 200 2.96 -2.77 3.21
C SER A 200 4.22 -3.44 2.70
N MET A 201 4.55 -3.20 1.44
CA MET A 201 5.80 -3.61 0.82
C MET A 201 6.35 -2.41 0.05
N ASN A 202 7.50 -1.91 0.47
CA ASN A 202 8.18 -0.80 -0.16
C ASN A 202 9.65 -1.18 -0.39
N GLY A 203 10.17 -0.88 -1.58
CA GLY A 203 11.56 -1.16 -1.95
C GLY A 203 11.77 -2.55 -2.55
N THR A 204 12.99 -3.06 -2.49
CA THR A 204 13.37 -4.32 -3.15
C THR A 204 13.82 -5.34 -2.13
N PHE A 205 13.30 -6.57 -2.22
CA PHE A 205 13.77 -7.72 -1.45
C PHE A 205 14.11 -8.88 -2.38
N SER A 206 15.09 -9.68 -1.97
CA SER A 206 15.42 -10.93 -2.63
C SER A 206 15.86 -11.97 -1.61
N ALA A 207 15.59 -13.24 -1.92
CA ALA A 207 16.03 -14.37 -1.13
C ALA A 207 16.51 -15.50 -2.02
N GLY A 208 17.41 -16.33 -1.50
CA GLY A 208 17.89 -17.50 -2.22
C GLY A 208 18.61 -18.49 -1.31
N GLY A 209 18.97 -19.64 -1.88
CA GLY A 209 19.64 -20.73 -1.18
C GLY A 209 18.69 -21.82 -0.66
N PRO A 210 19.23 -22.86 0.02
CA PRO A 210 18.50 -24.10 0.27
C PRO A 210 17.25 -23.98 1.15
N ARG A 211 17.17 -22.95 1.99
CA ARG A 211 16.02 -22.71 2.90
C ARG A 211 15.17 -21.51 2.51
N ALA A 212 15.49 -20.82 1.40
CA ALA A 212 14.67 -19.69 0.95
C ALA A 212 13.31 -20.19 0.42
N PRO A 213 12.21 -19.46 0.70
CA PRO A 213 10.91 -19.81 0.16
C PRO A 213 10.93 -19.70 -1.37
N ALA A 214 10.17 -20.58 -2.03
CA ALA A 214 9.97 -20.52 -3.48
C ALA A 214 8.94 -19.44 -3.86
N ASP A 215 9.20 -18.20 -3.45
CA ASP A 215 8.32 -17.06 -3.71
C ASP A 215 8.79 -16.27 -4.94
N ALA A 216 7.86 -16.03 -5.88
CA ALA A 216 8.13 -15.31 -7.11
C ALA A 216 8.59 -13.87 -6.86
N TRP A 217 8.12 -13.20 -5.80
CA TRP A 217 8.57 -11.82 -5.53
C TRP A 217 9.99 -11.79 -4.95
N LEU A 218 10.34 -12.73 -4.07
CA LEU A 218 11.70 -12.84 -3.52
C LEU A 218 12.72 -13.38 -4.54
N SER A 219 12.26 -13.99 -5.63
CA SER A 219 13.14 -14.33 -6.77
C SER A 219 13.49 -13.13 -7.66
N GLY A 220 12.92 -11.94 -7.39
CA GLY A 220 13.13 -10.73 -8.18
C GLY A 220 12.31 -10.67 -9.49
N LYS A 221 11.49 -11.70 -9.77
CA LYS A 221 10.60 -11.73 -10.93
C LYS A 221 9.48 -10.70 -10.78
N ARG A 222 8.86 -10.63 -9.60
CA ARG A 222 7.82 -9.63 -9.29
C ARG A 222 8.43 -8.48 -8.49
N ARG A 223 7.99 -7.25 -8.80
CA ARG A 223 8.45 -6.04 -8.12
C ARG A 223 7.25 -5.25 -7.58
N PRO A 224 6.72 -5.64 -6.40
CA PRO A 224 5.65 -4.90 -5.77
C PRO A 224 6.20 -3.65 -5.05
N THR A 225 5.41 -2.58 -5.07
CA THR A 225 5.51 -1.49 -4.10
C THR A 225 4.08 -1.11 -3.77
N LEU A 226 3.56 -1.61 -2.66
CA LEU A 226 2.13 -1.57 -2.40
C LEU A 226 1.80 -1.44 -0.92
N ARG A 227 0.62 -0.87 -0.67
CA ARG A 227 -0.10 -0.90 0.59
C ARG A 227 -1.47 -1.50 0.30
N VAL A 228 -1.83 -2.52 1.06
CA VAL A 228 -3.17 -3.11 1.03
C VAL A 228 -3.67 -3.10 2.45
N ASP A 229 -4.77 -2.38 2.66
CA ASP A 229 -5.52 -2.40 3.92
C ASP A 229 -6.88 -3.04 3.65
N GLY A 230 -7.43 -3.73 4.63
CA GLY A 230 -8.79 -4.20 4.53
C GLY A 230 -9.47 -4.41 5.86
N TRP A 231 -10.79 -4.52 5.77
CA TRP A 231 -11.69 -4.55 6.91
C TRP A 231 -12.78 -5.58 6.71
N VAL A 232 -13.14 -6.23 7.82
CA VAL A 232 -14.37 -7.01 7.98
C VAL A 232 -15.22 -6.32 9.04
N TYR A 233 -16.39 -5.81 8.66
CA TYR A 233 -17.35 -5.23 9.60
C TYR A 233 -18.09 -6.36 10.33
N VAL A 234 -17.78 -6.55 11.61
CA VAL A 234 -18.27 -7.70 12.41
C VAL A 234 -19.81 -7.77 12.48
N PRO A 235 -20.56 -6.66 12.67
CA PRO A 235 -22.01 -6.73 12.77
C PRO A 235 -22.71 -7.16 11.48
N THR A 236 -22.13 -6.85 10.32
CA THR A 236 -22.77 -7.08 9.01
C THR A 236 -22.11 -8.20 8.21
N GLY A 237 -20.87 -8.57 8.53
CA GLY A 237 -20.03 -9.46 7.73
C GLY A 237 -19.50 -8.83 6.44
N GLY A 238 -19.55 -7.49 6.33
CA GLY A 238 -19.14 -6.79 5.11
C GLY A 238 -17.64 -6.60 4.98
N HIS A 239 -17.17 -6.54 3.74
CA HIS A 239 -15.76 -6.44 3.39
C HIS A 239 -15.42 -5.12 2.70
N ASN A 240 -14.23 -4.61 3.00
CA ASN A 240 -13.61 -3.47 2.35
C ASN A 240 -12.13 -3.76 2.09
N LEU A 241 -11.62 -3.40 0.91
CA LEU A 241 -10.19 -3.35 0.58
C LEU A 241 -9.83 -1.97 0.09
N LEU A 242 -8.68 -1.48 0.50
CA LEU A 242 -8.01 -0.30 -0.04
C LEU A 242 -6.63 -0.72 -0.55
N ILE A 243 -6.33 -0.40 -1.80
CA ILE A 243 -5.10 -0.79 -2.48
C ILE A 243 -4.44 0.45 -3.08
N SER A 244 -3.18 0.68 -2.71
CA SER A 244 -2.35 1.76 -3.26
C SER A 244 -0.97 1.24 -3.63
N GLY A 245 -0.34 1.82 -4.65
CA GLY A 245 0.98 1.47 -5.12
C GLY A 245 0.96 0.77 -6.47
N GLY A 246 1.70 -0.32 -6.67
CA GLY A 246 1.75 -1.00 -7.95
C GLY A 246 2.56 -2.28 -7.96
N ILE A 247 2.44 -3.00 -9.07
CA ILE A 247 3.13 -4.26 -9.31
C ILE A 247 3.61 -4.32 -10.77
N SER A 248 4.82 -4.85 -10.95
CA SER A 248 5.39 -5.14 -12.27
C SER A 248 6.08 -6.50 -12.27
N GLY A 249 6.42 -6.98 -13.47
CA GLY A 249 7.12 -8.27 -13.64
C GLY A 249 6.22 -9.48 -13.39
N LEU A 250 4.91 -9.38 -13.65
CA LEU A 250 4.08 -10.57 -13.75
C LEU A 250 4.39 -11.27 -15.07
N ASP A 251 4.82 -12.52 -14.99
CA ASP A 251 4.98 -13.39 -16.15
C ASP A 251 3.62 -13.51 -16.85
N GLY A 252 3.53 -13.01 -18.09
CA GLY A 252 2.33 -13.19 -18.92
C GLY A 252 1.13 -12.32 -18.54
N PHE A 253 1.36 -11.08 -18.09
CA PHE A 253 0.30 -10.07 -18.09
C PHE A 253 -0.52 -10.13 -19.41
N PRO A 254 -1.86 -10.11 -19.34
CA PRO A 254 -2.72 -10.09 -20.52
C PRO A 254 -2.32 -9.01 -21.52
N GLY A 255 -2.27 -9.38 -22.80
CA GLY A 255 -1.91 -8.49 -23.91
C GLY A 255 -0.52 -7.85 -23.84
N GLY A 256 0.39 -8.39 -23.01
CA GLY A 256 1.75 -7.87 -22.88
C GLY A 256 1.83 -6.59 -22.03
N ALA A 257 0.82 -6.30 -21.19
CA ALA A 257 0.96 -5.27 -20.18
C ALA A 257 2.22 -5.51 -19.31
N THR A 258 2.81 -4.46 -18.77
CA THR A 258 4.13 -4.54 -18.10
C THR A 258 4.08 -4.15 -16.62
N ALA A 259 3.08 -3.36 -16.24
CA ALA A 259 2.86 -2.93 -14.87
C ALA A 259 1.40 -2.49 -14.66
N VAL A 260 0.97 -2.51 -13.41
CA VAL A 260 -0.27 -1.88 -12.95
C VAL A 260 0.04 -1.00 -11.74
N SER A 261 -0.56 0.18 -11.71
CA SER A 261 -0.55 1.11 -10.58
C SER A 261 -1.97 1.25 -10.04
N PHE A 262 -2.10 1.40 -8.73
CA PHE A 262 -3.34 1.65 -8.00
C PHE A 262 -3.15 2.92 -7.19
N ASP A 263 -4.08 3.86 -7.32
CA ASP A 263 -4.11 5.07 -6.51
C ASP A 263 -5.41 5.09 -5.71
N GLY A 264 -5.36 4.45 -4.54
CA GLY A 264 -6.48 4.40 -3.62
C GLY A 264 -7.66 3.57 -4.13
N LEU A 265 -7.39 2.49 -4.88
CA LEU A 265 -8.44 1.61 -5.40
C LEU A 265 -9.17 0.95 -4.22
N THR A 266 -10.46 1.22 -4.11
CA THR A 266 -11.33 0.76 -3.04
C THR A 266 -12.29 -0.29 -3.57
N LEU A 267 -12.35 -1.45 -2.94
CA LEU A 267 -13.33 -2.50 -3.23
C LEU A 267 -14.21 -2.68 -1.99
N ARG A 268 -15.52 -2.54 -2.12
CA ARG A 268 -16.43 -2.61 -0.97
C ARG A 268 -17.72 -3.36 -1.30
N ASP A 269 -18.08 -4.34 -0.49
CA ASP A 269 -19.32 -5.08 -0.70
C ASP A 269 -20.56 -4.37 -0.12
N ALA A 270 -21.76 -4.90 -0.45
CA ALA A 270 -23.02 -4.33 0.00
C ALA A 270 -23.17 -4.35 1.53
N PHE A 271 -22.61 -5.36 2.19
CA PHE A 271 -22.66 -5.49 3.65
C PHE A 271 -21.69 -4.52 4.35
N GLY A 272 -20.67 -4.03 3.63
CA GLY A 272 -19.81 -2.91 4.01
C GLY A 272 -20.46 -1.54 3.83
N GLY A 273 -21.71 -1.49 3.35
CA GLY A 273 -22.48 -0.26 3.19
C GLY A 273 -22.31 0.42 1.83
N ALA A 274 -21.68 -0.23 0.84
CA ALA A 274 -21.61 0.28 -0.51
C ALA A 274 -23.00 0.26 -1.19
N THR A 275 -23.42 1.40 -1.73
CA THR A 275 -24.58 1.46 -2.64
C THR A 275 -24.25 0.85 -4.00
N CYS A 276 -22.98 0.93 -4.41
CA CYS A 276 -22.46 0.48 -5.70
C CYS A 276 -21.41 -0.63 -5.51
N PHE A 277 -21.82 -1.75 -4.90
CA PHE A 277 -20.89 -2.76 -4.39
C PHE A 277 -20.16 -3.61 -5.44
N SER A 278 -20.56 -3.51 -6.72
CA SER A 278 -19.88 -4.16 -7.85
C SER A 278 -18.84 -3.25 -8.51
N GLU A 279 -18.89 -1.96 -8.20
CA GLU A 279 -18.06 -0.90 -8.77
C GLU A 279 -16.88 -0.62 -7.83
N PRO A 280 -15.62 -0.72 -8.30
CA PRO A 280 -14.50 -0.20 -7.52
C PRO A 280 -14.56 1.33 -7.42
N GLY A 281 -13.98 1.92 -6.39
CA GLY A 281 -13.76 3.37 -6.29
C GLY A 281 -12.29 3.74 -6.44
N GLY A 282 -11.99 4.94 -6.93
CA GLY A 282 -10.61 5.46 -7.06
C GLY A 282 -9.98 5.16 -8.42
N ASP A 283 -8.65 5.24 -8.49
CA ASP A 283 -7.94 5.23 -9.78
C ASP A 283 -6.99 4.04 -9.91
N ALA A 284 -6.80 3.59 -11.15
CA ALA A 284 -5.78 2.62 -11.52
C ALA A 284 -5.19 2.96 -12.89
N SER A 285 -3.95 2.54 -13.12
CA SER A 285 -3.31 2.69 -14.43
C SER A 285 -2.69 1.37 -14.89
N VAL A 286 -2.85 1.03 -16.16
CA VAL A 286 -2.24 -0.14 -16.80
C VAL A 286 -1.17 0.31 -17.77
N ARG A 287 0.04 -0.25 -17.68
CA ARG A 287 1.13 0.05 -18.62
C ARG A 287 1.17 -0.94 -19.75
N GLY A 288 0.98 -0.46 -20.98
CA GLY A 288 1.04 -1.27 -22.19
C GLY A 288 2.44 -1.79 -22.54
N PRO A 289 2.55 -2.70 -23.53
CA PRO A 289 3.82 -3.21 -24.04
C PRO A 289 4.68 -2.15 -24.74
N ASP A 290 4.04 -1.09 -25.23
CA ASP A 290 4.65 0.10 -25.83
C ASP A 290 5.20 1.08 -24.78
N GLY A 291 4.98 0.80 -23.48
CA GLY A 291 5.46 1.60 -22.37
C GLY A 291 4.56 2.78 -22.00
N ASN A 292 3.45 2.99 -22.71
CA ASN A 292 2.45 4.02 -22.41
C ASN A 292 1.49 3.56 -21.30
N TRP A 293 0.92 4.53 -20.59
CA TRP A 293 -0.06 4.29 -19.54
C TRP A 293 -1.49 4.52 -20.04
N PHE A 294 -2.39 3.69 -19.53
CA PHE A 294 -3.83 3.83 -19.64
C PHE A 294 -4.35 4.14 -18.24
N ASP A 295 -4.89 5.33 -18.05
CA ASP A 295 -5.45 5.78 -16.77
C ASP A 295 -6.94 5.43 -16.74
N ILE A 296 -7.40 4.92 -15.60
CA ILE A 296 -8.75 4.42 -15.40
C ILE A 296 -9.26 4.98 -14.09
N ALA A 297 -10.34 5.76 -14.15
CA ALA A 297 -10.99 6.34 -12.98
C ALA A 297 -12.33 5.64 -12.78
N PHE A 298 -12.52 5.04 -11.61
CA PHE A 298 -13.75 4.38 -11.23
C PHE A 298 -14.53 5.26 -10.25
N ASP A 299 -15.85 5.30 -10.41
CA ASP A 299 -16.76 6.18 -9.66
C ASP A 299 -17.50 5.46 -8.51
N GLY A 300 -17.09 4.23 -8.21
CA GLY A 300 -17.59 3.47 -7.07
C GLY A 300 -17.23 4.10 -5.72
N PRO A 301 -17.75 3.52 -4.63
CA PRO A 301 -17.61 4.08 -3.30
C PRO A 301 -16.15 4.10 -2.85
N THR A 302 -15.76 5.20 -2.23
CA THR A 302 -14.46 5.37 -1.56
C THR A 302 -14.67 5.62 -0.07
N ASP A 303 -13.58 5.63 0.71
CA ASP A 303 -13.66 6.03 2.11
C ASP A 303 -14.10 7.49 2.28
N ALA A 304 -13.77 8.37 1.33
CA ALA A 304 -14.16 9.78 1.34
C ALA A 304 -15.60 10.01 0.79
N ALA A 305 -16.05 9.17 -0.13
CA ALA A 305 -17.37 9.22 -0.75
C ALA A 305 -18.01 7.82 -0.75
N PRO A 306 -18.59 7.38 0.38
CA PRO A 306 -19.10 6.01 0.52
C PRO A 306 -20.43 5.75 -0.20
N VAL A 307 -21.05 6.79 -0.76
CA VAL A 307 -22.35 6.74 -1.42
C VAL A 307 -22.18 7.23 -2.85
N THR A 308 -22.38 6.33 -3.79
CA THR A 308 -22.53 6.60 -5.23
C THR A 308 -24.00 6.41 -5.61
N ASP A 309 -24.46 7.11 -6.65
CA ASP A 309 -25.78 6.87 -7.21
C ASP A 309 -25.88 5.42 -7.71
N ALA A 310 -26.87 4.68 -7.23
CA ALA A 310 -27.02 3.27 -7.61
C ALA A 310 -27.34 3.10 -9.10
N GLU A 311 -27.89 4.14 -9.75
CA GLU A 311 -28.19 4.13 -11.18
C GLU A 311 -26.94 4.34 -12.05
N SER A 312 -25.84 4.86 -11.49
CA SER A 312 -24.57 5.03 -12.22
C SER A 312 -23.64 3.81 -12.14
N CYS A 313 -24.03 2.78 -11.37
CA CYS A 313 -23.26 1.55 -11.22
C CYS A 313 -23.24 0.71 -12.50
N ASP A 314 -22.13 0.76 -13.23
CA ASP A 314 -21.93 0.01 -14.47
C ASP A 314 -20.71 -0.92 -14.44
N THR A 315 -19.95 -0.91 -13.35
CA THR A 315 -18.71 -1.70 -13.12
C THR A 315 -17.53 -1.27 -14.00
N CYS A 316 -17.63 -0.12 -14.66
CA CYS A 316 -16.70 0.36 -15.67
C CYS A 316 -16.08 1.71 -15.29
N GLY A 317 -14.75 1.73 -15.26
CA GLY A 317 -14.01 2.98 -15.13
C GLY A 317 -13.90 3.71 -16.47
N ALA A 318 -14.09 5.02 -16.44
CA ALA A 318 -13.73 5.89 -17.55
C ALA A 318 -12.22 5.75 -17.80
N SER A 319 -11.82 5.68 -19.08
CA SER A 319 -10.44 5.32 -19.45
C SER A 319 -9.83 6.36 -20.38
N TRP A 320 -8.56 6.67 -20.16
CA TRP A 320 -7.79 7.62 -20.96
C TRP A 320 -6.47 7.04 -21.41
N PHE A 321 -6.07 7.37 -22.63
CA PHE A 321 -4.75 7.10 -23.19
C PHE A 321 -4.12 8.43 -23.62
N ARG A 322 -3.01 8.81 -22.98
CA ARG A 322 -2.35 10.11 -23.21
C ARG A 322 -3.32 11.30 -23.12
N GLY A 323 -4.21 11.28 -22.13
CA GLY A 323 -5.23 12.32 -21.91
C GLY A 323 -6.41 12.31 -22.89
N SER A 324 -6.43 11.42 -23.87
CA SER A 324 -7.58 11.24 -24.78
C SER A 324 -8.49 10.11 -24.28
N PRO A 325 -9.83 10.28 -24.27
CA PRO A 325 -10.73 9.23 -23.85
C PRO A 325 -10.66 8.03 -24.80
N VAL A 326 -10.69 6.83 -24.23
CA VAL A 326 -10.78 5.54 -24.93
C VAL A 326 -11.94 4.72 -24.34
N ASP A 327 -12.21 3.54 -24.91
CA ASP A 327 -13.29 2.67 -24.42
C ASP A 327 -13.17 2.42 -22.89
N PRO A 328 -14.27 2.45 -22.12
CA PRO A 328 -14.24 2.19 -20.69
C PRO A 328 -13.65 0.82 -20.33
N THR A 329 -13.08 0.71 -19.14
CA THR A 329 -12.49 -0.54 -18.64
C THR A 329 -13.38 -1.10 -17.53
N CYS A 330 -14.02 -2.25 -17.79
CA CYS A 330 -14.95 -2.87 -16.86
C CYS A 330 -14.27 -3.97 -16.05
N LEU A 331 -14.34 -3.89 -14.71
CA LEU A 331 -13.67 -4.81 -13.79
C LEU A 331 -14.71 -5.48 -12.88
N ASP A 332 -14.83 -6.80 -12.96
CA ASP A 332 -15.59 -7.57 -11.97
C ASP A 332 -14.80 -7.69 -10.67
N THR A 333 -15.26 -6.99 -9.63
CA THR A 333 -14.60 -6.93 -8.34
C THR A 333 -15.09 -7.99 -7.35
N ALA A 334 -16.21 -8.64 -7.64
CA ALA A 334 -16.85 -9.58 -6.73
C ALA A 334 -15.93 -10.73 -6.29
N PRO A 335 -15.11 -11.35 -7.17
CA PRO A 335 -14.20 -12.42 -6.77
C PRO A 335 -13.19 -11.99 -5.70
N PHE A 336 -12.79 -10.72 -5.67
CA PHE A 336 -11.78 -10.23 -4.74
C PHE A 336 -12.33 -9.98 -3.35
N LEU A 337 -13.65 -9.87 -3.16
CA LEU A 337 -14.30 -9.62 -1.88
C LEU A 337 -14.89 -10.89 -1.23
N VAL A 338 -14.63 -12.06 -1.82
CA VAL A 338 -15.12 -13.35 -1.29
C VAL A 338 -13.97 -14.08 -0.63
N TRP A 339 -13.82 -13.93 0.69
CA TRP A 339 -12.88 -14.71 1.49
C TRP A 339 -13.53 -15.27 2.76
N THR A 340 -13.13 -16.47 3.17
CA THR A 340 -13.74 -17.23 4.27
C THR A 340 -12.94 -17.18 5.58
N GLY A 341 -11.93 -16.33 5.65
CA GLY A 341 -11.00 -16.22 6.78
C GLY A 341 -11.00 -14.82 7.43
N ASP A 342 -9.96 -14.56 8.21
CA ASP A 342 -9.73 -13.26 8.83
C ASP A 342 -9.14 -12.23 7.84
N SER A 343 -8.61 -12.69 6.72
CA SER A 343 -7.95 -11.88 5.68
C SER A 343 -8.24 -12.37 4.25
N PRO A 344 -7.99 -11.54 3.21
CA PRO A 344 -8.08 -11.88 1.79
C PRO A 344 -6.96 -12.79 1.27
N TRP A 345 -5.96 -13.02 2.11
CA TRP A 345 -4.74 -13.77 1.84
C TRP A 345 -4.58 -14.90 2.83
#